data_AF-A0AAW2VA41-F1
#
_entry.id   AF-A0AAW2VA41-F1
#
_cell.length_a   1.000
_cell.length_b   1.000
_cell.length_c   1.000
_cell.angle_alpha   90.00
_cell.angle_beta   90.00
_cell.angle_gamma   90.00
#
_symmetry.space_group_name_H-M   'P 1'
#
loop_
_entity.id
_entity.type
_entity.pdbx_description
1 polymer ?
#
loop_
_entity_poly.entity_id
_entity_poly.type
_entity_poly.pdbx_seq_one_letter_code
_entity_poly.pdbx_strand_id
1 'polypeptide(L)'
;MEVLQPAAKFLVELSKSQDVVAGDGTTTVVVIAGSLLKASLGLLTAGIHPTIVSDSLHKTSIKAVEILSAMAVPVELSDRDSLVKSASTSLNSKVVSQYSTLLAPLAVDAVLSVVDPEKPDLVI
;
A
#
# COMPACT_ATOMS: atom_id res chain seq x y z
N MET A 1 -18.31 -6.07 6.68
CA MET A 1 -18.67 -5.51 8.00
C MET A 1 -19.49 -4.27 7.75
N GLU A 2 -20.71 -4.20 8.29
CA GLU A 2 -21.53 -3.00 8.16
C GLU A 2 -21.12 -2.01 9.26
N VAL A 3 -20.62 -0.85 8.86
CA VAL A 3 -20.08 0.17 9.76
C VAL A 3 -21.05 1.34 9.78
N LEU A 4 -21.58 1.69 10.95
CA LEU A 4 -22.57 2.77 11.09
C LEU A 4 -21.92 4.15 11.20
N GLN A 5 -20.76 4.26 11.83
CA GLN A 5 -20.05 5.53 12.03
C GLN A 5 -19.43 6.05 10.73
N PRO A 6 -19.74 7.30 10.28
CA PRO A 6 -19.22 7.85 9.04
C PRO A 6 -17.68 7.88 8.94
N ALA A 7 -16.99 8.25 10.02
CA ALA A 7 -15.52 8.26 10.05
C ALA A 7 -14.90 6.88 9.82
N ALA A 8 -15.54 5.83 10.33
CA ALA A 8 -15.08 4.46 10.12
C ALA A 8 -15.45 3.94 8.71
N LYS A 9 -16.53 4.45 8.08
CA LYS A 9 -16.80 4.19 6.66
C LYS A 9 -15.70 4.74 5.75
N PHE A 10 -15.16 5.93 6.05
CA PHE A 10 -14.01 6.46 5.32
C PHE A 10 -12.77 5.56 5.40
N LEU A 11 -12.51 4.91 6.55
CA LEU A 11 -11.41 3.94 6.67
C LEU A 11 -11.65 2.68 5.81
N VAL A 12 -12.91 2.24 5.68
CA VAL A 12 -13.27 1.14 4.78
C VAL A 12 -13.04 1.54 3.32
N GLU A 13 -13.42 2.75 2.93
CA GLU A 13 -13.18 3.27 1.57
C GLU A 13 -11.68 3.43 1.28
N LEU A 14 -10.89 3.90 2.25
CA LEU A 14 -9.44 3.99 2.14
C LEU A 14 -8.80 2.62 1.88
N SER A 15 -9.21 1.60 2.64
CA SER A 15 -8.74 0.22 2.42
C SER A 15 -9.12 -0.30 1.03
N LYS A 16 -10.32 0.01 0.54
CA LYS A 16 -10.75 -0.39 -0.81
C LYS A 16 -9.95 0.33 -1.90
N SER A 17 -9.67 1.62 -1.73
CA SER A 17 -8.86 2.36 -2.68
C SER A 17 -7.44 1.79 -2.78
N GLN A 18 -6.85 1.38 -1.67
CA GLN A 18 -5.52 0.73 -1.65
C GLN A 18 -5.56 -0.63 -2.37
N ASP A 19 -6.62 -1.40 -2.19
CA ASP A 19 -6.83 -2.69 -2.85
C ASP A 19 -6.90 -2.54 -4.37
N VAL A 20 -7.64 -1.53 -4.86
CA VAL A 20 -7.78 -1.26 -6.31
C VAL A 20 -6.48 -0.78 -6.95
N VAL A 21 -5.73 0.09 -6.27
CA VAL A 21 -4.53 0.72 -6.88
C VAL A 21 -3.30 -0.19 -6.78
N ALA A 22 -3.11 -0.88 -5.65
CA ALA A 22 -1.89 -1.65 -5.40
C ALA A 22 -2.11 -3.12 -5.05
N GLY A 23 -3.31 -3.52 -4.61
CA GLY A 23 -3.64 -4.92 -4.26
C GLY A 23 -2.98 -5.47 -2.99
N ASP A 24 -2.09 -4.71 -2.35
CA ASP A 24 -1.44 -5.06 -1.08
C ASP A 24 -1.37 -3.85 -0.13
N GLY A 25 -1.18 -4.10 1.17
CA GLY A 25 -1.06 -3.05 2.19
C GLY A 25 -2.39 -2.44 2.67
N THR A 26 -3.52 -3.06 2.34
CA THR A 26 -4.87 -2.62 2.77
C THR A 26 -5.02 -2.51 4.29
N THR A 27 -4.36 -3.40 5.04
CA THR A 27 -4.30 -3.30 6.51
C THR A 27 -3.38 -2.17 6.96
N THR A 28 -2.20 -2.06 6.33
CA THR A 28 -1.19 -1.07 6.66
C THR A 28 -1.71 0.35 6.52
N VAL A 29 -2.43 0.67 5.44
CA VAL A 29 -2.97 2.01 5.21
C VAL A 29 -3.97 2.43 6.30
N VAL A 30 -4.80 1.50 6.78
CA VAL A 30 -5.77 1.75 7.86
C VAL A 30 -5.06 1.97 9.20
N VAL A 31 -4.05 1.16 9.51
CA VAL A 31 -3.25 1.28 10.75
C VAL A 31 -2.48 2.61 10.78
N ILE A 32 -1.88 3.02 9.65
CA ILE A 32 -1.19 4.30 9.52
C ILE A 32 -2.19 5.45 9.72
N ALA A 33 -3.34 5.43 9.04
CA ALA A 33 -4.36 6.46 9.18
C ALA A 33 -4.83 6.61 10.64
N GLY A 34 -5.12 5.50 11.33
CA GLY A 34 -5.49 5.51 12.75
C GLY A 34 -4.40 6.09 13.65
N SER A 35 -3.14 5.75 13.38
CA SER A 35 -1.98 6.24 14.14
C SER A 35 -1.76 7.75 13.94
N LEU A 36 -1.89 8.24 12.71
CA LEU A 36 -1.80 9.67 12.37
C LEU A 36 -2.94 10.46 13.01
N LEU A 37 -4.17 9.94 13.02
CA LEU A 37 -5.31 10.56 13.69
C LEU A 37 -5.08 10.65 15.21
N LYS A 38 -4.55 9.59 15.83
CA LYS A 38 -4.21 9.59 17.26
C LYS A 38 -3.12 10.62 17.59
N ALA A 39 -2.09 10.74 16.75
CA ALA A 39 -1.05 11.75 16.92
C ALA A 39 -1.62 13.17 16.75
N SER A 40 -2.48 13.36 15.73
CA SER A 40 -3.15 14.63 15.46
C SER A 40 -4.02 15.09 16.63
N LEU A 41 -4.72 14.16 17.30
CA LEU A 41 -5.50 14.48 18.50
C LEU A 41 -4.65 15.12 19.59
N GLY A 42 -3.41 14.64 19.80
CA GLY A 42 -2.48 15.24 20.77
C GLY A 42 -2.12 16.70 20.42
N LEU A 43 -1.94 17.00 19.13
CA LEU A 43 -1.67 18.36 18.65
C LEU A 43 -2.88 19.28 18.85
N LEU A 44 -4.08 18.77 18.60
CA LEU A 44 -5.33 19.51 18.84
C LEU A 44 -5.52 19.81 20.33
N THR A 45 -5.25 18.84 21.21
CA THR A 45 -5.30 19.04 22.67
C THR A 45 -4.28 20.08 23.15
N ALA A 46 -3.14 20.21 22.46
CA ALA A 46 -2.15 21.26 22.71
C ALA A 46 -2.55 22.65 22.17
N GLY A 47 -3.73 22.79 21.58
CA GLY A 47 -4.26 24.07 21.08
C GLY A 47 -3.83 24.43 19.65
N ILE A 48 -3.23 23.49 18.90
CA ILE A 48 -2.85 23.74 17.50
C ILE A 48 -4.10 23.70 16.62
N HIS A 49 -4.25 24.70 15.75
CA HIS A 49 -5.41 24.80 14.87
C HIS A 49 -5.44 23.63 13.85
N PRO A 50 -6.59 22.97 13.62
CA PRO A 50 -6.69 21.81 12.72
C PRO A 50 -6.13 22.02 11.31
N THR A 51 -6.31 23.22 10.75
CA THR A 51 -5.75 23.57 9.43
C THR A 51 -4.23 23.43 9.38
N ILE A 52 -3.53 23.86 10.45
CA ILE A 52 -2.07 23.75 10.52
C ILE A 52 -1.64 22.28 10.54
N VAL A 53 -2.38 21.44 11.26
CA VAL A 53 -2.12 19.98 11.32
C VAL A 53 -2.33 19.36 9.94
N SER A 54 -3.45 19.68 9.27
CA SER A 54 -3.76 19.20 7.93
C SER A 54 -2.69 19.60 6.89
N ASP A 55 -2.32 20.88 6.85
CA ASP A 55 -1.31 21.39 5.94
C ASP A 55 0.07 20.75 6.18
N SER A 56 0.40 20.49 7.45
CA SER A 56 1.66 19.84 7.82
C SER A 56 1.69 18.37 7.42
N LEU A 57 0.57 17.64 7.60
CA LEU A 57 0.45 16.26 7.13
C LEU A 57 0.58 16.16 5.61
N HIS A 58 -0.02 17.10 4.86
CA HIS A 58 0.12 17.14 3.41
C HIS A 58 1.57 17.38 2.94
N LYS A 59 2.27 18.35 3.56
CA LYS A 59 3.70 18.57 3.27
C LYS A 59 4.54 17.34 3.62
N THR A 60 4.22 16.68 4.73
CA THR A 60 4.91 15.47 5.18
C THR A 60 4.66 14.31 4.21
N SER A 61 3.45 14.15 3.67
CA SER A 61 3.16 13.08 2.72
C SER A 61 3.94 13.25 1.41
N ILE A 62 4.05 14.48 0.90
CA ILE A 62 4.87 14.78 -0.28
C ILE A 62 6.34 14.40 0.00
N LYS A 63 6.87 14.84 1.15
CA LYS A 63 8.26 14.55 1.50
C LYS A 63 8.53 13.05 1.72
N ALA A 64 7.56 12.32 2.28
CA ALA A 64 7.66 10.89 2.47
C ALA A 64 7.75 10.16 1.11
N VAL A 65 6.95 10.57 0.12
CA VAL A 65 7.03 10.02 -1.24
C VAL A 65 8.40 10.28 -1.86
N GLU A 66 8.95 11.50 -1.75
CA GLU A 66 10.30 11.81 -2.25
C GLU A 66 11.37 10.89 -1.64
N ILE A 67 11.31 10.67 -0.33
CA ILE A 67 12.27 9.81 0.39
C ILE A 67 12.13 8.35 -0.06
N LEU A 68 10.90 7.84 -0.14
CA LEU A 68 10.64 6.47 -0.56
C LEU A 68 11.10 6.23 -1.99
N SER A 69 10.84 7.17 -2.91
CA SER A 69 11.32 7.09 -4.30
C SER A 69 12.84 7.12 -4.39
N ALA A 70 13.52 7.94 -3.57
CA ALA A 70 14.98 7.98 -3.53
C ALA A 70 15.62 6.72 -2.95
N MET A 71 14.89 5.98 -2.10
CA MET A 71 15.33 4.71 -1.50
C MET A 71 14.91 3.48 -2.29
N ALA A 72 14.03 3.63 -3.29
CA ALA A 72 13.50 2.53 -4.07
C ALA A 72 14.63 1.85 -4.87
N VAL A 73 14.62 0.51 -4.87
CA VAL A 73 15.55 -0.30 -5.66
C VAL A 73 14.85 -0.67 -6.97
N PRO A 74 15.36 -0.24 -8.13
CA PRO A 74 14.75 -0.57 -9.42
C PRO A 74 14.86 -2.08 -9.68
N VAL A 75 13.79 -2.66 -10.23
CA VAL A 75 13.71 -4.08 -10.61
C VAL A 75 13.30 -4.16 -12.08
N GLU A 76 14.04 -4.95 -12.85
CA GLU A 76 13.75 -5.19 -14.26
C GLU A 76 12.73 -6.33 -14.42
N LEU A 77 11.89 -6.27 -15.45
CA LEU A 77 10.91 -7.34 -15.74
C LEU A 77 11.58 -8.69 -16.09
N SER A 78 12.84 -8.65 -16.51
CA SER A 78 13.66 -9.85 -16.76
C SER A 78 14.20 -10.50 -15.48
N ASP A 79 14.21 -9.77 -14.35
CA ASP A 79 14.66 -10.29 -13.06
C ASP A 79 13.54 -11.08 -12.36
N ARG A 80 13.30 -12.29 -12.89
CA ARG A 80 12.27 -13.20 -12.39
C ARG A 80 12.45 -13.54 -10.90
N ASP A 81 13.69 -13.64 -10.41
CA ASP A 81 13.95 -14.02 -9.02
C ASP A 81 13.49 -12.93 -8.04
N SER A 82 13.77 -11.67 -8.36
CA SER A 82 13.26 -10.53 -7.57
C SER A 82 11.74 -10.42 -7.61
N LEU A 83 11.10 -10.70 -8.76
CA LEU A 83 9.65 -10.72 -8.90
C LEU A 83 9.01 -11.85 -8.05
N VAL A 84 9.56 -13.07 -8.12
CA VAL A 84 9.08 -14.22 -7.33
C VAL A 84 9.27 -13.96 -5.83
N LYS A 85 10.39 -13.37 -5.43
CA LYS A 85 10.64 -13.00 -4.03
C LYS A 85 9.63 -11.96 -3.53
N SER A 86 9.29 -10.99 -4.35
CA SER A 86 8.29 -9.96 -4.03
C SER A 86 6.89 -10.56 -3.90
N ALA A 87 6.47 -11.38 -4.88
CA ALA A 87 5.18 -12.09 -4.84
C ALA A 87 5.08 -13.04 -3.63
N SER A 88 6.16 -13.74 -3.30
CA SER A 88 6.22 -14.61 -2.11
C SER A 88 6.04 -13.80 -0.82
N THR A 89 6.66 -12.61 -0.73
CA THR A 89 6.51 -11.71 0.42
C THR A 89 5.06 -11.28 0.63
N SER A 90 4.35 -10.89 -0.44
CA SER A 90 2.93 -10.52 -0.37
C SER A 90 1.99 -11.68 0.00
N LEU A 91 2.40 -12.93 -0.24
CA LEU A 91 1.63 -14.12 0.17
C LEU A 91 1.91 -14.55 1.61
N ASN A 92 3.02 -14.13 2.21
CA ASN A 92 3.54 -14.69 3.45
C ASN A 92 2.63 -14.47 4.67
N SER A 93 1.84 -13.38 4.69
CA SER A 93 0.89 -13.07 5.76
C SER A 93 -0.48 -13.75 5.58
N LYS A 94 -0.69 -14.48 4.49
CA LYS A 94 -1.97 -15.12 4.13
C LYS A 94 -1.95 -16.61 4.47
N VAL A 95 -3.13 -17.23 4.56
CA VAL A 95 -3.29 -18.68 4.82
C VAL A 95 -2.55 -19.56 3.80
N VAL A 96 -2.31 -19.03 2.59
CA VAL A 96 -1.61 -19.70 1.50
C VAL A 96 -0.09 -19.57 1.57
N SER A 97 0.48 -18.99 2.63
CA SER A 97 1.92 -18.78 2.78
C SER A 97 2.73 -20.08 2.66
N GLN A 98 2.18 -21.20 3.14
CA GLN A 98 2.77 -22.53 3.01
C GLN A 98 2.93 -23.00 1.55
N TYR A 99 2.11 -22.45 0.65
CA TYR A 99 2.13 -22.73 -0.78
C TYR A 99 2.81 -21.63 -1.59
N SER A 100 3.46 -20.65 -0.95
CA SER A 100 4.14 -19.53 -1.62
C SER A 100 5.17 -20.00 -2.65
N THR A 101 5.89 -21.09 -2.39
CA THR A 101 6.85 -21.70 -3.33
C THR A 101 6.20 -22.15 -4.64
N LEU A 102 4.91 -22.47 -4.63
CA LEU A 102 4.14 -22.84 -5.84
C LEU A 102 3.41 -21.62 -6.43
N LEU A 103 2.73 -20.85 -5.58
CA LEU A 103 1.83 -19.77 -6.02
C LEU A 103 2.58 -18.52 -6.49
N ALA A 104 3.73 -18.18 -5.89
CA ALA A 104 4.49 -17.00 -6.30
C ALA A 104 5.09 -17.14 -7.71
N PRO A 105 5.77 -18.25 -8.07
CA PRO A 105 6.21 -18.47 -9.45
C PRO A 105 5.04 -18.49 -10.44
N LEU A 106 3.94 -19.16 -10.09
CA LEU A 106 2.76 -19.24 -10.95
C LEU A 106 2.16 -17.86 -11.25
N ALA A 107 2.05 -17.00 -10.23
CA ALA A 107 1.55 -15.64 -10.40
C ALA A 107 2.48 -14.79 -11.28
N VAL A 108 3.80 -14.88 -11.07
CA VAL A 108 4.79 -14.16 -11.87
C VAL A 108 4.76 -14.63 -13.33
N ASP A 109 4.74 -15.94 -13.57
CA ASP A 109 4.69 -16.49 -14.93
C ASP A 109 3.40 -16.09 -15.66
N ALA A 110 2.26 -16.06 -14.95
CA ALA A 110 1.00 -15.58 -15.50
C ALA A 110 1.08 -14.11 -15.93
N VAL A 111 1.60 -13.22 -15.09
CA VAL A 111 1.76 -11.80 -15.41
C VAL A 111 2.74 -11.61 -16.58
N LEU A 112 3.89 -12.28 -16.56
CA LEU A 112 4.90 -12.19 -17.63
C LEU A 112 4.37 -12.69 -18.98
N SER A 113 3.37 -13.59 -19.00
CA SER A 113 2.76 -14.07 -20.24
C SER A 113 1.77 -13.10 -20.89
N VAL A 114 1.28 -12.11 -20.15
CA VAL A 114 0.28 -11.13 -20.63
C VAL A 114 0.80 -9.70 -20.66
N VAL A 115 1.97 -9.44 -20.05
CA VAL A 115 2.56 -8.09 -20.01
C VAL A 115 2.98 -7.66 -21.42
N ASP A 116 2.55 -6.46 -21.81
CA ASP A 116 3.04 -5.79 -23.01
C ASP A 116 4.31 -5.00 -22.64
N PRO A 117 5.50 -5.32 -23.21
CA PRO A 117 6.73 -4.59 -22.92
C PRO A 117 6.66 -3.10 -23.27
N GLU A 118 5.79 -2.70 -24.21
CA GLU A 118 5.60 -1.30 -24.58
C GLU A 118 4.58 -0.58 -23.67
N LYS A 119 3.77 -1.34 -22.92
CA LYS A 119 2.74 -0.82 -21.99
C LYS A 119 2.62 -1.69 -20.73
N PRO A 120 3.61 -1.64 -19.83
CA PRO A 120 3.63 -2.48 -18.64
C PRO A 120 2.48 -2.19 -17.65
N ASP A 121 1.90 -0.98 -17.68
CA ASP A 121 0.83 -0.56 -16.76
C ASP A 121 -0.57 -1.09 -17.12
N LEU A 122 -0.73 -1.78 -18.26
CA LEU A 122 -2.03 -2.19 -18.82
C LEU A 122 -2.56 -3.54 -18.28
N VAL A 123 -1.87 -4.16 -17.33
CA VAL A 123 -2.23 -5.48 -16.76
C VAL A 123 -3.21 -5.38 -15.57
N ILE A 124 -3.82 -4.20 -15.34
CA ILE A 124 -4.77 -3.95 -14.24
C ILE A 124 -6.21 -3.94 -14.74
#